data_AF-A0A318TW15-F1
#
_entry.id   AF-A0A318TW15-F1
#
_cell.length_a   1.000
_cell.length_b   1.000
_cell.length_c   1.000
_cell.angle_alpha   90.00
_cell.angle_beta   90.00
_cell.angle_gamma   90.00
#
_symmetry.space_group_name_H-M   'P 1'
#
loop_
_entity.id
_entity.type
_entity.pdbx_description
1 polymer ?
#
loop_
_entity_poly.entity_id
_entity_poly.type
_entity_poly.pdbx_seq_one_letter_code
_entity_poly.pdbx_strand_id
1 'polypeptide(L)' 'MMKLILYIGVISIIISGIFIGAWTDDQRQRDNFQTETETDKIFKTQIGLISGLIGIISLGVAGLIYFLQIHF' A
#
# COMPACT_ATOMS: atom_id res chain seq x y z
N MET A 1 -20.98 5.91 -5.09
CA MET A 1 -20.15 6.35 -3.95
C MET A 1 -19.32 5.21 -3.36
N MET A 2 -19.92 4.14 -2.82
CA MET A 2 -19.19 3.03 -2.17
C MET A 2 -18.14 2.32 -3.06
N LYS A 3 -18.48 2.06 -4.32
CA LYS A 3 -17.54 1.43 -5.28
C LYS A 3 -16.25 2.27 -5.46
N LEU A 4 -16.38 3.59 -5.40
CA LEU A 4 -15.26 4.52 -5.61
C LEU A 4 -14.28 4.47 -4.43
N ILE A 5 -14.79 4.40 -3.19
CA ILE A 5 -13.97 4.23 -1.98
C ILE A 5 -13.25 2.88 -1.99
N LEU A 6 -13.96 1.81 -2.40
CA LEU A 6 -13.38 0.47 -2.54
C LEU A 6 -12.24 0.45 -3.57
N TYR A 7 -12.44 1.06 -4.75
CA TYR A 7 -11.38 1.16 -5.76
C TYR A 7 -10.17 1.94 -5.25
N ILE A 8 -10.38 3.07 -4.56
CA ILE A 8 -9.27 3.86 -3.97
C ILE A 8 -8.49 3.02 -2.96
N GLY A 9 -9.17 2.30 -2.06
CA GLY A 9 -8.52 1.46 -1.06
C GLY A 9 -7.71 0.31 -1.67
N VAL A 10 -8.25 -0.37 -2.68
CA VAL A 10 -7.53 -1.45 -3.38
C VAL A 10 -6.30 -0.90 -4.13
N ILE A 11 -6.45 0.21 -4.86
CA ILE A 11 -5.34 0.82 -5.62
C ILE A 11 -4.22 1.26 -4.67
N SER A 12 -4.53 1.83 -3.50
CA SER A 12 -3.50 2.28 -2.56
C SER A 12 -2.74 1.11 -1.91
N ILE A 13 -3.41 -0.03 -1.64
CA ILE A 13 -2.72 -1.24 -1.15
C ILE A 13 -1.77 -1.80 -2.20
N ILE A 14 -2.18 -1.81 -3.47
CA ILE A 14 -1.32 -2.25 -4.58
C ILE A 14 -0.08 -1.35 -4.67
N ILE A 15 -0.25 -0.02 -4.62
CA ILE A 15 0.86 0.95 -4.64
C ILE A 15 1.80 0.71 -3.45
N SER A 16 1.26 0.51 -2.25
CA SER A 16 2.05 0.21 -1.05
C SER A 16 2.87 -1.07 -1.21
N GLY A 17 2.25 -2.15 -1.71
CA GLY A 17 2.93 -3.43 -1.95
C GLY A 17 4.07 -3.33 -2.97
N ILE A 18 3.92 -2.47 -3.99
CA ILE A 18 4.97 -2.19 -4.97
C ILE A 18 6.12 -1.38 -4.32
N PHE A 19 5.80 -0.38 -3.51
CA PHE A 19 6.82 0.50 -2.89
C PHE A 19 7.60 -0.18 -1.76
N ILE A 20 6.95 -1.03 -0.96
CA ILE A 20 7.60 -1.85 0.07
C ILE A 20 8.41 -3.00 -0.57
N GLY A 21 8.16 -3.27 -1.85
CA GLY A 21 8.76 -4.39 -2.57
C GLY A 21 8.17 -5.74 -2.22
N ALA A 22 7.00 -5.77 -1.55
CA ALA A 22 6.26 -7.00 -1.26
C ALA A 22 5.83 -7.74 -2.54
N TRP A 23 5.72 -7.03 -3.67
CA TRP A 23 5.36 -7.58 -4.97
C TRP A 23 6.45 -7.39 -6.04
N THR A 24 7.64 -6.94 -5.68
CA THR A 24 8.77 -6.81 -6.61
C THR A 24 9.83 -7.85 -6.29
N ASP A 25 10.27 -8.60 -7.29
CA ASP A 25 11.28 -9.66 -7.13
C ASP A 25 12.64 -9.07 -6.68
N ASP A 26 13.26 -9.74 -5.70
CA ASP A 26 14.49 -9.39 -4.97
C ASP A 26 15.73 -9.35 -5.89
N GLN A 27 15.62 -9.93 -7.10
CA GLN A 27 16.73 -10.06 -8.05
C GLN A 27 17.38 -8.73 -8.45
N ARG A 28 16.66 -7.60 -8.39
CA ARG A 28 17.23 -6.26 -8.66
C ARG A 28 17.84 -5.58 -7.43
N GLN A 29 17.58 -6.06 -6.22
CA GLN A 29 18.18 -5.46 -5.03
C GLN A 29 19.66 -5.85 -4.91
N ARG A 30 20.03 -7.10 -5.18
CA ARG A 30 21.42 -7.59 -5.02
C ARG A 30 22.45 -6.94 -5.95
N ASP A 31 22.06 -6.47 -7.12
CA ASP A 31 22.98 -5.81 -8.07
C ASP A 31 23.11 -4.29 -7.86
N ASN A 32 22.12 -3.64 -7.21
CA ASN A 32 22.13 -2.19 -6.94
C ASN A 32 22.54 -1.82 -5.50
N PHE A 33 22.81 -2.79 -4.64
CA PHE A 33 23.18 -2.56 -3.23
C PHE A 33 24.47 -1.74 -3.04
N GLN A 34 25.29 -1.57 -4.09
CA GLN A 34 26.52 -0.79 -4.03
C GLN A 34 26.35 0.70 -4.33
N THR A 35 25.18 1.16 -4.83
CA THR A 35 24.97 2.56 -5.23
C THR A 35 23.71 3.19 -4.63
N GLU A 36 22.78 2.41 -4.10
CA GLU A 36 21.57 2.94 -3.45
C GLU A 36 21.88 3.31 -1.98
N THR A 37 21.93 4.62 -1.69
CA THR A 37 22.21 5.16 -0.36
C THR A 37 21.15 4.70 0.64
N GLU A 38 21.55 4.40 1.88
CA GLU A 38 20.63 4.01 2.99
C GLU A 38 19.41 4.96 3.11
N THR A 39 19.60 6.24 2.79
CA THR A 39 18.57 7.28 2.80
C THR A 39 17.44 7.04 1.79
N ASP A 40 17.74 6.53 0.60
CA ASP A 40 16.74 6.28 -0.45
C ASP A 40 15.86 5.07 -0.09
N LYS A 41 16.45 4.06 0.56
CA LYS A 41 15.74 2.88 1.06
C LYS A 41 14.76 3.25 2.17
N ILE A 42 15.19 4.09 3.12
CA ILE A 42 14.32 4.58 4.20
C ILE A 42 13.15 5.39 3.64
N PHE A 43 13.41 6.27 2.67
CA PHE A 43 12.38 7.09 2.06
C PHE A 43 11.31 6.27 1.31
N LYS A 44 11.73 5.29 0.49
CA LYS A 44 10.82 4.37 -0.20
C LYS A 44 9.98 3.55 0.79
N THR A 45 10.60 3.06 1.86
CA THR A 45 9.93 2.26 2.89
C THR A 45 8.92 3.11 3.67
N GLN A 46 9.26 4.36 4.01
CA GLN A 46 8.33 5.28 4.69
C GLN A 46 7.10 5.60 3.82
N ILE A 47 7.30 5.90 2.54
CA ILE A 47 6.18 6.14 1.61
C ILE A 47 5.32 4.89 1.45
N GLY A 48 5.95 3.71 1.33
CA GLY A 48 5.27 2.43 1.28
C GLY A 48 4.42 2.16 2.52
N LEU A 49 4.95 2.43 3.71
CA LEU A 49 4.24 2.26 4.98
C LEU A 49 3.09 3.24 5.14
N ILE A 50 3.30 4.53 4.86
CA ILE A 50 2.26 5.56 4.97
C ILE A 50 1.11 5.27 3.99
N SER A 51 1.43 4.95 2.73
CA SER A 51 0.42 4.61 1.72
C SER A 51 -0.34 3.32 2.06
N GLY A 52 0.35 2.34 2.65
CA GLY A 52 -0.25 1.10 3.14
C GLY A 52 -1.21 1.33 4.30
N LEU A 53 -0.81 2.16 5.27
CA LEU A 53 -1.65 2.51 6.42
C LEU A 53 -2.93 3.23 5.98
N ILE A 54 -2.81 4.20 5.06
CA ILE A 54 -3.95 4.90 4.47
C ILE A 54 -4.88 3.92 3.75
N GLY A 55 -4.33 2.95 3.01
CA GLY A 55 -5.10 1.91 2.33
C GLY A 55 -5.88 1.01 3.27
N ILE A 56 -5.24 0.55 4.34
CA ILE A 56 -5.86 -0.29 5.38
C ILE A 56 -7.01 0.47 6.05
N ILE A 57 -6.79 1.74 6.42
CA ILE A 57 -7.83 2.57 7.05
C ILE A 57 -9.00 2.77 6.08
N SER A 58 -8.72 3.09 4.82
CA SER A 58 -9.75 3.29 3.80
C SER A 58 -10.59 2.03 3.55
N LEU A 59 -9.95 0.86 3.42
CA LEU A 59 -10.66 -0.42 3.28
C LEU A 59 -11.42 -0.81 4.54
N GLY A 60 -10.86 -0.56 5.72
CA GLY A 60 -11.53 -0.81 7.00
C GLY A 60 -12.84 -0.02 7.10
N VAL A 61 -12.80 1.28 6.78
CA VAL A 61 -14.00 2.14 6.76
C VAL A 61 -14.99 1.69 5.70
N ALA A 62 -14.53 1.36 4.48
CA ALA A 62 -15.40 0.87 3.42
C ALA A 62 -16.09 -0.45 3.79
N GLY A 63 -15.35 -1.38 4.39
CA GLY A 63 -15.85 -2.67 4.87
C GLY A 63 -16.87 -2.51 6.01
N LEU A 64 -16.60 -1.61 6.96
CA LEU A 64 -17.55 -1.27 8.03
C LEU A 64 -18.87 -0.72 7.47
N ILE A 65 -18.81 0.24 6.55
CA ILE A 65 -20.03 0.81 5.94
C ILE A 65 -20.78 -0.26 5.14
N TYR A 66 -20.09 -1.13 4.42
CA TYR A 66 -20.73 -2.25 3.72
C TYR A 66 -21.40 -3.23 4.68
N PHE A 67 -20.75 -3.57 5.79
CA PHE A 67 -21.30 -4.43 6.83
C PHE A 67 -22.53 -3.82 7.51
N LEU A 68 -22.51 -2.51 7.78
CA LEU A 68 -23.70 -1.79 8.26
C LEU A 68 -24.82 -1.81 7.21
N GLN A 69 -24.52 -1.53 5.95
CA GLN A 69 -25.53 -1.51 4.89
C GLN A 69 -26.13 -2.90 4.55
N ILE A 70 -25.39 -3.99 4.76
CA ILE A 70 -25.92 -5.35 4.53
C ILE A 70 -26.89 -5.78 5.64
N HIS A 71 -26.77 -5.18 6.82
CA HIS A 71 -27.43 -5.63 8.04
C HIS A 71 -28.61 -4.74 8.48
N PHE A 72 -28.87 -3.66 7.73
CA PHE A 72 -30.00 -2.73 7.87
C PHE A 72 -30.76 -2.63 6.54
#